data_AF-A0A257V1P3-F1
#
_entry.id   AF-A0A257V1P3-F1
#
_cell.length_a   1.000
_cell.length_b   1.000
_cell.length_c   1.000
_cell.angle_alpha   90.00
_cell.angle_beta   90.00
_cell.angle_gamma   90.00
#
_symmetry.space_group_name_H-M   'P 1'
#
loop_
_entity.id
_entity.type
_entity.pdbx_description
1 polymer ?
#
loop_
_entity_poly.entity_id
_entity_poly.type
_entity_poly.pdbx_seq_one_letter_code
_entity_poly.pdbx_strand_id
1 'polypeptide(L)'
;AAEERFGMAAAIELDAAAWARFAPVEAKRALDLLGIASGGGLAALERVLGLRMYALINPYRTEWAEGGTVLRFVTDACRVQQTRRRKGLPDFPCKSVGEIEFGGFARTVDPRIRVRCLACPPDPGADGACAWEFTLADAPHDVSA
;
A
#
# COMPACT_ATOMS: atom_id res chain seq x y z
N ALA A 1 11.06 -2.18 21.20
CA ALA A 1 11.52 -3.53 20.81
C ALA A 1 12.54 -3.51 19.66
N ALA A 2 12.16 -3.56 18.38
CA ALA A 2 13.15 -3.60 17.28
C ALA A 2 13.96 -2.31 17.16
N GLU A 3 13.29 -1.16 17.00
CA GLU A 3 13.92 0.19 16.96
C GLU A 3 14.80 0.44 18.19
N GLU A 4 14.31 0.08 19.37
CA GLU A 4 15.00 0.25 20.65
C GLU A 4 16.27 -0.60 20.78
N ARG A 5 16.28 -1.84 20.26
CA ARG A 5 17.40 -2.77 20.40
C ARG A 5 18.42 -2.67 19.27
N PHE A 6 17.97 -2.33 18.07
CA PHE A 6 18.77 -2.42 16.84
C PHE A 6 18.80 -1.13 16.03
N GLY A 7 18.12 -0.08 16.49
CA GLY A 7 18.00 1.18 15.77
C GLY A 7 16.94 1.16 14.67
N MET A 8 16.68 2.33 14.11
CA MET A 8 15.62 2.56 13.12
C MET A 8 15.86 1.79 11.81
N ALA A 9 17.10 1.78 11.29
CA ALA A 9 17.42 1.13 10.02
C ALA A 9 17.11 -0.37 10.07
N ALA A 10 17.61 -1.09 11.09
CA ALA A 10 17.34 -2.51 11.26
C ALA A 10 15.84 -2.79 11.51
N ALA A 11 15.14 -1.90 12.22
CA ALA A 11 13.70 -2.04 12.41
C ALA A 11 12.93 -1.97 11.08
N ILE A 12 13.30 -1.04 10.19
CA ILE A 12 12.70 -0.91 8.85
C ILE A 12 13.02 -2.14 8.00
N GLU A 13 14.24 -2.65 8.03
CA GLU A 13 14.62 -3.86 7.28
C GLU A 13 13.80 -5.08 7.72
N LEU A 14 13.64 -5.27 9.03
CA LEU A 14 12.82 -6.34 9.59
C LEU A 14 11.34 -6.18 9.22
N ASP A 15 10.82 -4.96 9.27
CA ASP A 15 9.44 -4.63 8.89
C ASP A 15 9.22 -4.90 7.39
N ALA A 16 10.11 -4.41 6.53
CA ALA A 16 10.12 -4.68 5.10
C ALA A 16 10.15 -6.19 4.78
N ALA A 17 10.99 -6.96 5.47
CA ALA A 17 11.07 -8.40 5.28
C ALA A 17 9.78 -9.13 5.73
N ALA A 18 9.13 -8.64 6.78
CA ALA A 18 7.83 -9.15 7.22
C ALA A 18 6.75 -8.86 6.18
N TRP A 19 6.65 -7.61 5.70
CA TRP A 19 5.67 -7.19 4.71
C TRP A 19 5.85 -7.85 3.34
N ALA A 20 7.10 -8.09 2.91
CA ALA A 20 7.39 -8.81 1.68
C ALA A 20 6.77 -10.23 1.66
N ARG A 21 6.62 -10.85 2.83
CA ARG A 21 6.00 -12.17 3.00
C ARG A 21 4.50 -12.07 3.26
N PHE A 22 4.09 -11.11 4.09
CA PHE A 22 2.71 -10.99 4.55
C PHE A 22 1.78 -10.43 3.47
N ALA A 23 2.16 -9.35 2.78
CA ALA A 23 1.27 -8.64 1.86
C ALA A 23 0.73 -9.54 0.72
N PRO A 24 1.54 -10.40 0.07
CA PRO A 24 1.02 -11.34 -0.92
C PRO A 24 0.04 -12.36 -0.33
N VAL A 25 0.32 -12.87 0.87
CA VAL A 25 -0.57 -13.84 1.54
C VAL A 25 -1.90 -13.19 1.92
N GLU A 26 -1.87 -11.95 2.39
CA GLU A 26 -3.07 -11.17 2.69
C GLU A 26 -3.93 -10.96 1.44
N ALA A 27 -3.33 -10.48 0.34
CA ALA A 27 -4.03 -10.27 -0.93
C ALA A 27 -4.66 -11.56 -1.45
N LYS A 28 -3.91 -12.67 -1.44
CA LYS A 28 -4.42 -13.98 -1.87
C LYS A 28 -5.64 -14.42 -1.07
N ARG A 29 -5.57 -14.31 0.27
CA ARG A 29 -6.69 -14.67 1.15
C ARG A 29 -7.93 -13.80 0.90
N ALA A 30 -7.73 -12.51 0.64
CA ALA A 30 -8.83 -11.61 0.31
C ALA A 30 -9.46 -11.94 -1.06
N LEU A 31 -8.67 -12.31 -2.07
CA LEU A 31 -9.17 -12.80 -3.35
C LEU A 31 -9.99 -14.08 -3.18
N ASP A 32 -9.46 -15.06 -2.45
CA ASP A 32 -10.13 -16.33 -2.16
C ASP A 32 -11.47 -16.09 -1.44
N LEU A 33 -11.49 -15.20 -0.44
CA LEU A 33 -12.70 -14.83 0.29
C LEU A 33 -13.76 -14.19 -0.61
N LEU A 34 -13.35 -13.39 -1.59
CA LEU A 34 -14.24 -12.71 -2.54
C LEU A 34 -14.59 -13.56 -3.77
N GLY A 35 -13.99 -14.74 -3.93
CA GLY A 35 -14.15 -15.58 -5.12
C GLY A 35 -13.60 -14.93 -6.40
N ILE A 36 -12.58 -14.08 -6.29
CA ILE A 36 -11.99 -13.35 -7.42
C ILE A 36 -10.73 -14.08 -7.89
N ALA A 37 -10.68 -14.41 -9.18
CA ALA A 37 -9.45 -14.93 -9.79
C ALA A 37 -8.38 -13.83 -9.92
N SER A 38 -7.11 -14.21 -9.86
CA SER A 38 -5.99 -13.32 -10.16
C SER A 38 -6.15 -12.70 -11.55
N GLY A 39 -5.74 -11.43 -11.71
CA GLY A 39 -5.87 -10.70 -12.97
C GLY A 39 -7.15 -9.86 -13.08
N GLY A 40 -7.87 -9.62 -11.98
CA GLY A 40 -9.08 -8.81 -11.94
C GLY A 40 -8.86 -7.30 -12.05
N GLY A 41 -7.62 -6.84 -12.29
CA GLY A 41 -7.28 -5.43 -12.47
C GLY A 41 -7.55 -4.55 -11.26
N LEU A 42 -7.69 -3.24 -11.52
CA LEU A 42 -7.87 -2.22 -10.49
C LEU A 42 -9.20 -2.36 -9.72
N ALA A 43 -10.26 -2.86 -10.38
CA ALA A 43 -11.55 -3.08 -9.72
C ALA A 43 -11.47 -4.20 -8.67
N ALA A 44 -10.72 -5.28 -8.96
CA ALA A 44 -10.43 -6.29 -7.94
C ALA A 44 -9.55 -5.72 -6.82
N LEU A 45 -8.56 -4.89 -7.17
CA LEU A 45 -7.67 -4.27 -6.19
C LEU A 45 -8.44 -3.40 -5.20
N GLU A 46 -9.36 -2.54 -5.65
CA GLU A 46 -10.18 -1.70 -4.78
C GLU A 46 -10.97 -2.53 -3.76
N ARG A 47 -11.61 -3.62 -4.20
CA ARG A 47 -12.37 -4.52 -3.32
C ARG A 47 -11.48 -5.19 -2.28
N VAL A 48 -10.29 -5.64 -2.69
CA VAL A 48 -9.33 -6.34 -1.82
C VAL A 48 -8.64 -5.37 -0.86
N LEU A 49 -8.41 -4.10 -1.25
CA LEU A 49 -7.94 -3.03 -0.35
C LEU A 49 -8.93 -2.77 0.80
N GLY A 50 -10.23 -3.00 0.57
CA GLY A 50 -11.23 -2.89 1.63
C GLY A 50 -11.17 -3.98 2.71
N LEU A 51 -10.38 -5.04 2.49
CA LEU A 51 -10.22 -6.17 3.40
C LEU A 51 -8.84 -6.20 4.09
N ARG A 52 -8.02 -5.15 3.94
CA ARG A 52 -6.72 -5.02 4.63
C ARG A 52 -6.92 -5.14 6.14
N MET A 53 -6.00 -5.82 6.84
CA MET A 53 -6.07 -6.01 8.29
C MET A 53 -6.18 -4.71 9.08
N TYR A 54 -5.60 -3.63 8.55
CA TYR A 54 -5.61 -2.33 9.21
C TYR A 54 -6.68 -1.37 8.67
N ALA A 55 -7.51 -1.77 7.70
CA ALA A 55 -8.57 -0.95 7.13
C ALA A 55 -9.55 -0.43 8.20
N LEU A 56 -9.72 -1.19 9.30
CA LEU A 56 -10.62 -0.83 10.40
C LEU A 56 -10.02 0.21 11.37
N ILE A 57 -8.69 0.36 11.42
CA ILE A 57 -8.01 1.25 12.39
C ILE A 57 -7.38 2.47 11.75
N ASN A 58 -7.16 2.43 10.43
CA ASN A 58 -6.61 3.50 9.64
C ASN A 58 -7.69 3.95 8.63
N PRO A 59 -8.39 5.06 8.89
CA PRO A 59 -9.38 5.59 7.95
C PRO A 59 -8.75 5.80 6.58
N TYR A 60 -9.40 5.28 5.54
CA TYR A 60 -8.93 5.38 4.18
C TYR A 60 -10.09 5.68 3.23
N ARG A 61 -9.73 6.16 2.04
CA ARG A 61 -10.63 6.30 0.91
C ARG A 61 -9.95 5.84 -0.37
N THR A 62 -10.77 5.47 -1.35
CA THR A 62 -10.34 5.20 -2.71
C THR A 62 -10.91 6.24 -3.66
N GLU A 63 -10.15 6.61 -4.68
CA GLU A 63 -10.54 7.59 -5.69
C GLU A 63 -10.14 7.06 -7.07
N TRP A 64 -11.11 7.00 -8.00
CA TRP A 64 -10.83 6.72 -9.40
C TRP A 64 -10.54 8.02 -10.15
N ALA A 65 -9.51 8.02 -10.99
CA ALA A 65 -9.10 9.16 -11.81
C ALA A 65 -8.86 8.74 -13.27
N GLU A 66 -8.60 9.73 -14.13
CA GLU A 66 -8.22 9.53 -15.54
C GLU A 66 -9.20 8.62 -16.31
N GLY A 67 -10.50 8.85 -16.13
CA GLY A 67 -11.52 8.05 -16.80
C GLY A 67 -11.59 6.58 -16.34
N GLY A 68 -11.04 6.26 -15.16
CA GLY A 68 -11.09 4.92 -14.57
C GLY A 68 -9.83 4.08 -14.81
N THR A 69 -8.75 4.66 -15.32
CA THR A 69 -7.46 3.96 -15.53
C THR A 69 -6.52 4.08 -14.34
N VAL A 70 -6.82 4.97 -13.41
CA VAL A 70 -6.04 5.23 -12.19
C VAL A 70 -6.91 5.01 -10.97
N LEU A 71 -6.41 4.20 -10.03
CA LEU A 71 -6.99 4.05 -8.69
C LEU A 71 -6.02 4.67 -7.67
N ARG A 72 -6.52 5.54 -6.79
CA ARG A 72 -5.76 6.08 -5.66
C ARG A 72 -6.30 5.52 -4.35
N PHE A 73 -5.40 5.18 -3.45
CA PHE A 73 -5.70 4.80 -2.07
C PHE A 73 -5.06 5.85 -1.15
N VAL A 74 -5.87 6.48 -0.31
CA VAL A 74 -5.42 7.51 0.62
C VAL A 74 -5.78 7.11 2.03
N THR A 75 -4.78 7.04 2.91
CA THR A 75 -4.97 6.91 4.36
C THR A 75 -4.77 8.28 4.98
N ASP A 76 -5.84 8.87 5.52
CA ASP A 76 -5.80 10.21 6.13
C ASP A 76 -5.08 10.24 7.46
N ALA A 77 -5.13 9.13 8.20
CA ALA A 77 -4.54 9.05 9.51
C ALA A 77 -4.03 7.64 9.81
N CYS A 78 -2.71 7.50 9.92
CA CYS A 78 -2.09 6.23 10.30
C CYS A 78 -1.96 6.11 11.82
N ARG A 79 -2.46 5.00 12.39
CA ARG A 79 -2.38 4.72 13.83
C ARG A 79 -0.94 4.71 14.36
N VAL A 80 0.02 4.24 13.56
CA VAL A 80 1.45 4.24 13.91
C VAL A 80 1.94 5.67 14.11
N GLN A 81 1.68 6.57 13.14
CA GLN A 81 2.13 7.95 13.18
C GLN A 81 1.49 8.72 14.32
N GLN A 82 0.17 8.58 14.50
CA GLN A 82 -0.53 9.16 15.64
C GLN A 82 0.05 8.70 16.99
N THR A 83 0.44 7.43 17.10
CA THR A 83 1.01 6.88 18.33
C THR A 83 2.39 7.46 18.59
N ARG A 84 3.21 7.64 17.55
CA ARG A 84 4.54 8.25 17.66
C ARG A 84 4.44 9.71 18.10
N ARG A 85 3.56 10.48 17.47
CA ARG A 85 3.29 11.89 17.85
C ARG A 85 2.84 12.03 19.29
N ARG A 86 1.92 11.17 19.76
CA ARG A 86 1.50 11.14 21.18
C ARG A 86 2.65 10.86 22.15
N LYS A 87 3.70 10.17 21.70
CA LYS A 87 4.91 9.87 22.47
C LYS A 87 6.02 10.91 22.28
N GLY A 88 5.78 11.98 21.53
CA GLY A 88 6.82 12.97 21.19
C GLY A 88 7.93 12.42 20.29
N LEU A 89 7.66 11.33 19.55
CA LEU A 89 8.60 10.71 18.62
C LEU A 89 8.41 11.28 17.21
N PRO A 90 9.48 11.34 16.39
CA PRO A 90 9.37 11.71 14.99
C PRO A 90 8.51 10.70 14.23
N ASP A 91 7.91 11.11 13.12
CA ASP A 91 7.16 10.21 12.24
C ASP A 91 8.05 9.03 11.79
N PHE A 92 7.46 7.84 11.71
CA PHE A 92 8.15 6.64 11.24
C PHE A 92 8.35 6.72 9.72
N PRO A 93 9.56 6.50 9.19
CA PRO A 93 9.84 6.59 7.76
C PRO A 93 9.34 5.34 7.00
N CYS A 94 8.02 5.14 6.92
CA CYS A 94 7.39 3.93 6.38
C CYS A 94 7.40 3.79 4.86
N LYS A 95 7.80 4.82 4.09
CA LYS A 95 7.71 4.79 2.62
C LYS A 95 8.33 3.54 1.97
N SER A 96 9.55 3.18 2.33
CA SER A 96 10.25 2.02 1.76
C SER A 96 9.55 0.69 2.08
N VAL A 97 8.99 0.56 3.28
CA VAL A 97 8.16 -0.59 3.67
C VAL A 97 6.87 -0.62 2.85
N GLY A 98 6.22 0.55 2.71
CA GLY A 98 5.00 0.70 1.92
C GLY A 98 5.18 0.32 0.45
N GLU A 99 6.32 0.64 -0.17
CA GLU A 99 6.61 0.27 -1.57
C GLU A 99 6.64 -1.26 -1.75
N ILE A 100 7.22 -1.96 -0.77
CA ILE A 100 7.27 -3.44 -0.75
C ILE A 100 5.87 -4.01 -0.50
N GLU A 101 5.18 -3.47 0.49
CA GLU A 101 3.85 -3.87 0.91
C GLU A 101 2.83 -3.70 -0.23
N PHE A 102 2.57 -2.47 -0.69
CA PHE A 102 1.58 -2.19 -1.71
C PHE A 102 1.99 -2.79 -3.05
N GLY A 103 3.28 -2.83 -3.37
CA GLY A 103 3.80 -3.50 -4.57
C GLY A 103 3.52 -5.00 -4.56
N GLY A 104 3.82 -5.69 -3.46
CA GLY A 104 3.57 -7.12 -3.31
C GLY A 104 2.07 -7.46 -3.28
N PHE A 105 1.29 -6.66 -2.56
CA PHE A 105 -0.16 -6.79 -2.49
C PHE A 105 -0.81 -6.64 -3.87
N ALA A 106 -0.54 -5.53 -4.56
CA ALA A 106 -1.14 -5.22 -5.85
C ALA A 106 -0.76 -6.22 -6.94
N ARG A 107 0.52 -6.64 -7.02
CA ARG A 107 0.95 -7.66 -7.98
C ARG A 107 0.34 -9.04 -7.74
N THR A 108 -0.06 -9.33 -6.50
CA THR A 108 -0.78 -10.57 -6.18
C THR A 108 -2.23 -10.53 -6.66
N VAL A 109 -2.85 -9.34 -6.65
CA VAL A 109 -4.17 -9.13 -7.26
C VAL A 109 -4.11 -9.22 -8.77
N ASP A 110 -3.15 -8.51 -9.38
CA ASP A 110 -2.89 -8.57 -10.81
C ASP A 110 -1.43 -8.17 -11.10
N PRO A 111 -0.62 -9.04 -11.73
CA PRO A 111 0.80 -8.79 -11.96
C PRO A 111 1.10 -7.58 -12.87
N ARG A 112 0.08 -7.10 -13.61
CA ARG A 112 0.19 -5.91 -14.47
C ARG A 112 0.10 -4.62 -13.69
N ILE A 113 -0.40 -4.65 -12.44
CA ILE A 113 -0.54 -3.44 -11.64
C ILE A 113 0.83 -2.86 -11.32
N ARG A 114 0.94 -1.53 -11.49
CA ARG A 114 2.07 -0.71 -11.09
C ARG A 114 1.62 0.19 -9.94
N VAL A 115 2.55 0.44 -9.03
CA VAL A 115 2.28 1.18 -7.79
C VAL A 115 3.24 2.36 -7.73
N ARG A 116 2.72 3.53 -7.39
CA ARG A 116 3.50 4.75 -7.18
C ARG A 116 3.12 5.39 -5.84
N CYS A 117 4.11 5.69 -5.02
CA CYS A 117 3.91 6.51 -3.81
C CYS A 117 3.69 7.96 -4.24
N LEU A 118 2.58 8.57 -3.82
CA LEU A 118 2.31 10.00 -4.03
C LEU A 118 2.80 10.83 -2.83
N ALA A 119 2.56 10.32 -1.61
CA ALA A 119 3.03 10.91 -0.37
C ALA A 119 3.10 9.85 0.71
N CYS A 120 4.19 9.76 1.46
CA CYS A 120 4.30 8.91 2.64
C CYS A 120 5.46 9.39 3.51
N PRO A 121 5.37 9.38 4.85
CA PRO A 121 6.51 9.68 5.70
C PRO A 121 7.74 8.86 5.30
N PRO A 122 8.92 9.51 5.15
CA PRO A 122 9.26 10.83 5.66
C PRO A 122 9.08 11.99 4.65
N ASP A 123 8.36 11.80 3.56
CA ASP A 123 8.15 12.85 2.55
C ASP A 123 7.60 14.14 3.21
N PRO A 124 8.12 15.33 2.86
CA PRO A 124 7.60 16.59 3.38
C PRO A 124 6.11 16.75 3.08
N GLY A 125 5.35 17.17 4.10
CA GLY A 125 3.91 17.43 3.96
C GLY A 125 3.01 16.18 3.98
N ALA A 126 3.57 14.98 4.15
CA ALA A 126 2.75 13.76 4.30
C ALA A 126 1.94 13.73 5.61
N ASP A 127 2.33 14.53 6.63
CA ASP A 127 1.63 14.72 7.92
C ASP A 127 1.01 13.45 8.54
N GLY A 128 1.72 12.32 8.48
CA GLY A 128 1.23 11.05 9.02
C GLY A 128 0.13 10.35 8.20
N ALA A 129 -0.24 10.92 7.05
CA ALA A 129 -1.05 10.33 6.00
C ALA A 129 -0.17 9.62 4.95
N CYS A 130 -0.78 8.77 4.13
CA CYS A 130 -0.11 8.24 2.94
C CYS A 130 -1.07 8.11 1.77
N ALA A 131 -0.54 8.27 0.56
CA ALA A 131 -1.28 8.19 -0.68
C ALA A 131 -0.50 7.35 -1.70
N TRP A 132 -1.20 6.39 -2.30
CA TRP A 132 -0.67 5.43 -3.25
C TRP A 132 -1.54 5.42 -4.50
N GLU A 133 -0.89 5.35 -5.65
CA GLU A 133 -1.53 5.28 -6.94
C GLU A 133 -1.25 3.95 -7.61
N PHE A 134 -2.29 3.40 -8.24
CA PHE A 134 -2.27 2.13 -8.94
C PHE A 134 -2.73 2.31 -10.38
N THR A 135 -1.97 1.77 -11.31
CA THR A 135 -2.26 1.75 -12.74
C THR A 135 -2.04 0.36 -13.31
N LEU A 136 -2.64 0.06 -14.45
CA LEU A 136 -2.28 -1.13 -15.23
C LEU A 136 -1.20 -0.73 -16.25
N ALA A 137 -0.09 -1.48 -16.28
CA ALA A 137 0.81 -1.42 -17.43
C ALA A 137 0.10 -2.12 -18.59
N ASP A 138 -0.28 -1.37 -19.63
CA ASP A 138 -1.05 -1.87 -20.76
C ASP A 138 -0.39 -3.10 -21.44
N ALA A 139 -1.22 -4.07 -21.80
CA ALA A 139 -0.95 -4.96 -22.92
C ALA A 139 -0.89 -4.08 -24.19
N PRO A 140 -0.02 -4.40 -25.16
CA PRO A 140 0.56 -3.44 -26.10
C PRO A 140 -0.48 -2.48 -26.68
N HIS A 141 -0.23 -1.18 -26.53
CA HIS A 141 -0.81 -0.18 -27.42
C HIS A 141 -0.46 -0.59 -28.85
N ASP A 142 -1.46 -0.95 -29.62
CA ASP A 142 -1.36 -1.03 -31.07
C ASP A 142 -0.98 0.36 -31.58
N VAL A 143 0.31 0.54 -31.86
CA VAL A 143 0.78 1.69 -32.63
C VAL A 143 0.52 1.34 -34.09
N SER A 144 -0.73 1.53 -34.50
CA SER A 144 -1.15 1.46 -35.89
C SER A 144 -1.95 2.72 -36.25
N ALA A 145 -1.23 3.72 -36.76
CA ALA A 145 -1.58 4.63 -37.88
C ALA A 145 -0.79 5.95 -37.78
#